data_AF-A0A3P7PUJ0-F1
#
_entry.id   AF-A0A3P7PUJ0-F1
#
_cell.length_a   1.000
_cell.length_b   1.000
_cell.length_c   1.000
_cell.angle_alpha   90.00
_cell.angle_beta   90.00
_cell.angle_gamma   90.00
#
_symmetry.space_group_name_H-M   'P 1'
#
loop_
_entity.id
_entity.type
_entity.pdbx_description
1 polymer ?
#
loop_
_entity_poly.entity_id
_entity_poly.type
_entity_poly.pdbx_seq_one_letter_code
_entity_poly.pdbx_strand_id
1 'polypeptide(L)'
;MKKRYIIVCVLIIIMAIFFGRQNLGERSIKHVPLAQKGTMDLREWDFEKDGPVELRGHWNFYFNTFLTHEDFAKGVDVDSYMISIPSTHKSMDKIKPFEEDTFYGTLRLVIRLPKTNQTYGLRSEIVLTAYELYVDGQIKEMVGKIGTDQASAHPRYKVVNSYFDAENHTLELIYHTSDFHFEDSAIIAPTFGLAKQIAYMGEVGLGRDLFLFGILLIMGIYHLSLYWMRRKDASPLYFGLFCLFFATRMLLVGERFIPNILDLDIMIYVRVAYISVFLGFSALCGYVYHTVFGLFPKVFLKLAWYMGGIASILTLFMQIKSISILLILYFVVGFTMLIYSMVRLGMGIYYQYKYASGLLFGFVILSATFINDFIYELTLANSPSLIPLGITIFVFTQAYIIASNFSSAFSLAENLSIEKESMLLELKNINNNLESMVEKRTQDLQSALDEMAYMSMTDDLTQLPNRRSIISDLEDVAKLGKRFIIGLIDVDNFKSINDSYGHKAGDRALIAMSEAMKTYVGSEGIIGRWGGEEFLLILYQDQVEEAMIFADGLREHIAGLTFEAIDVSITITIGLSVCEDRLSLDYCINQADEALYLGKRNGRNQCRQAKR
;
A
#
# COMPACT_ATOMS: atom_id res chain seq x y z
N MET A 1 14.36 -17.90 -3.17
CA MET A 1 15.25 -17.01 -3.95
C MET A 1 15.70 -17.61 -5.29
N LYS A 2 16.31 -18.82 -5.35
CA LYS A 2 16.87 -19.40 -6.60
C LYS A 2 15.90 -19.50 -7.79
N LYS A 3 14.64 -19.92 -7.61
CA LYS A 3 13.65 -20.02 -8.72
C LYS A 3 13.28 -18.67 -9.37
N ARG A 4 13.38 -17.55 -8.63
CA ARG A 4 13.02 -16.21 -9.14
C ARG A 4 14.07 -15.65 -10.10
N TYR A 5 15.35 -15.91 -9.84
CA TYR A 5 16.44 -15.53 -10.73
C TYR A 5 16.45 -16.34 -12.03
N ILE A 6 16.00 -17.60 -11.99
CA ILE A 6 15.93 -18.46 -13.19
C ILE A 6 14.96 -17.88 -14.23
N ILE A 7 13.78 -17.40 -13.83
CA ILE A 7 12.81 -16.81 -14.76
C ILE A 7 13.34 -15.51 -15.38
N VAL A 8 13.97 -14.67 -14.58
CA VAL A 8 14.62 -13.43 -15.06
C VAL A 8 15.78 -13.75 -16.01
N CYS A 9 16.61 -14.75 -15.69
CA CYS A 9 17.67 -15.22 -16.57
C CYS A 9 17.13 -15.81 -17.87
N VAL A 10 16.04 -16.58 -17.85
CA VAL A 10 15.39 -17.12 -19.05
C VAL A 10 14.82 -16.01 -19.93
N LEU A 11 14.18 -14.99 -19.33
CA LEU A 11 13.71 -13.81 -20.07
C LEU A 11 14.86 -13.00 -20.66
N ILE A 12 15.97 -12.83 -19.92
CA ILE A 12 17.20 -12.18 -20.41
C ILE A 12 17.80 -13.00 -21.56
N ILE A 13 17.81 -14.33 -21.49
CA ILE A 13 18.32 -15.19 -22.58
C ILE A 13 17.42 -15.09 -23.81
N ILE A 14 16.09 -15.14 -23.65
CA ILE A 14 15.15 -14.98 -24.77
C ILE A 14 15.29 -13.58 -25.40
N MET A 15 15.46 -12.53 -24.60
CA MET A 15 15.72 -11.17 -25.09
C MET A 15 17.11 -11.05 -25.73
N ALA A 16 18.15 -11.64 -25.16
CA ALA A 16 19.48 -11.67 -25.75
C ALA A 16 19.49 -12.46 -27.07
N ILE A 17 18.62 -13.46 -27.23
CA ILE A 17 18.42 -14.15 -28.51
C ILE A 17 17.66 -13.26 -29.50
N PHE A 18 16.65 -12.51 -29.04
CA PHE A 18 15.87 -11.59 -29.87
C PHE A 18 16.71 -10.40 -30.38
N PHE A 19 17.53 -9.80 -29.50
CA PHE A 19 18.41 -8.68 -29.82
C PHE A 19 19.78 -9.12 -30.39
N GLY A 20 20.29 -10.28 -29.98
CA GLY A 20 21.59 -10.82 -30.39
C GLY A 20 21.58 -11.61 -31.69
N ARG A 21 20.39 -11.96 -32.23
CA ARG A 21 20.28 -12.59 -33.56
C ARG A 21 20.76 -11.70 -34.71
N GLN A 22 21.08 -10.43 -34.48
CA GLN A 22 21.77 -9.62 -35.47
C GLN A 22 23.23 -10.05 -35.72
N ASN A 23 23.86 -10.87 -34.85
CA ASN A 23 25.29 -11.22 -34.97
C ASN A 23 25.64 -12.73 -34.84
N LEU A 24 24.66 -13.63 -34.72
CA LEU A 24 24.91 -15.07 -34.52
C LEU A 24 24.71 -15.92 -35.79
N GLY A 25 25.24 -15.45 -36.92
CA GLY A 25 25.63 -16.34 -38.00
C GLY A 25 27.15 -16.39 -38.03
N GLU A 26 27.76 -17.57 -38.05
CA GLU A 26 29.18 -17.77 -38.35
C GLU A 26 29.49 -17.19 -39.74
N ARG A 27 29.67 -15.87 -39.84
CA ARG A 27 30.21 -15.23 -41.03
C ARG A 27 31.72 -15.28 -40.89
N SER A 28 32.39 -15.94 -41.84
CA SER A 28 33.84 -15.85 -41.94
C SER A 28 34.24 -14.38 -41.95
N ILE A 29 35.17 -13.97 -41.09
CA ILE A 29 35.62 -12.59 -40.94
C ILE A 29 36.41 -12.21 -42.20
N LYS A 30 35.71 -11.96 -43.30
CA LYS A 30 36.25 -11.33 -44.49
C LYS A 30 36.39 -9.85 -44.12
N HIS A 31 37.61 -9.32 -44.16
CA HIS A 31 37.83 -7.90 -43.88
C HIS A 31 37.04 -7.05 -44.88
N VAL A 32 36.16 -6.21 -44.36
CA VAL A 32 35.37 -5.27 -45.16
C VAL A 32 36.34 -4.29 -45.84
N PRO A 33 36.31 -4.16 -47.18
CA PRO A 33 37.13 -3.19 -47.90
C PRO A 33 36.85 -1.76 -47.42
N LEU A 34 37.89 -0.96 -47.24
CA LEU A 34 37.77 0.46 -46.92
C LEU A 34 37.93 1.29 -48.19
N ALA A 35 37.20 2.41 -48.28
CA ALA A 35 37.39 3.40 -49.32
C ALA A 35 38.80 4.00 -49.22
N GLN A 36 39.48 4.09 -50.36
CA GLN A 36 40.78 4.74 -50.49
C GLN A 36 40.74 5.68 -51.68
N LYS A 37 41.17 6.93 -51.48
CA LYS A 37 41.19 7.96 -52.53
C LYS A 37 39.83 8.11 -53.25
N GLY A 38 38.74 8.08 -52.47
CA GLY A 38 37.38 8.26 -53.00
C GLY A 38 36.87 7.09 -53.83
N THR A 39 37.54 5.94 -53.79
CA THR A 39 37.08 4.71 -54.46
C THR A 39 36.99 3.55 -53.46
N MET A 40 35.92 2.78 -53.52
CA MET A 40 35.75 1.53 -52.78
C MET A 40 35.60 0.37 -53.77
N ASP A 41 36.37 -0.70 -53.57
CA ASP A 41 36.33 -1.88 -54.44
C ASP A 41 35.59 -3.04 -53.77
N LEU A 42 34.38 -3.31 -54.25
CA LEU A 42 33.50 -4.39 -53.77
C LEU A 42 33.30 -5.48 -54.83
N ARG A 43 34.14 -5.54 -55.88
CA ARG A 43 34.00 -6.53 -56.97
C ARG A 43 34.05 -7.99 -56.50
N GLU A 44 34.82 -8.24 -55.43
CA GLU A 44 34.99 -9.56 -54.79
C GLU A 44 34.09 -9.76 -53.56
N TRP A 45 33.17 -8.82 -53.31
CA TRP A 45 32.24 -8.90 -52.18
C TRP A 45 30.96 -9.63 -52.58
N ASP A 46 30.59 -10.66 -51.81
CA ASP A 46 29.34 -11.39 -52.04
C ASP A 46 28.29 -10.87 -51.07
N PHE A 47 27.40 -10.01 -51.53
CA PHE A 47 26.38 -9.41 -50.66
C PHE A 47 25.37 -10.43 -50.11
N GLU A 48 25.12 -11.56 -50.80
CA GLU A 48 24.20 -12.58 -50.30
C GLU A 48 24.82 -13.35 -49.13
N LYS A 49 26.13 -13.65 -49.22
CA LYS A 49 26.86 -14.41 -48.20
C LYS A 49 27.42 -13.53 -47.07
N ASP A 50 28.09 -12.45 -47.44
CA ASP A 50 28.87 -11.59 -46.54
C ASP A 50 28.00 -10.47 -45.94
N GLY A 51 26.91 -10.08 -46.63
CA GLY A 51 25.92 -9.11 -46.16
C GLY A 51 26.21 -7.65 -46.57
N PRO A 52 25.47 -6.69 -45.98
CA PRO A 52 25.67 -5.27 -46.26
C PRO A 52 27.01 -4.75 -45.69
N VAL A 53 27.51 -3.67 -46.29
CA VAL A 53 28.81 -3.04 -46.03
C VAL A 53 28.60 -1.58 -45.64
N GLU A 54 29.23 -1.15 -44.55
CA GLU A 54 29.35 0.29 -44.28
C GLU A 54 30.43 0.90 -45.15
N LEU A 55 30.11 2.01 -45.82
CA LEU A 55 31.01 2.68 -46.77
C LEU A 55 32.07 3.53 -46.06
N ARG A 56 32.87 2.88 -45.21
CA ARG A 56 33.93 3.49 -44.39
C ARG A 56 35.20 3.77 -45.18
N GLY A 57 36.02 4.68 -44.69
CA GLY A 57 37.34 5.00 -45.24
C GLY A 57 37.42 6.42 -45.78
N HIS A 58 38.33 6.66 -46.72
CA HIS A 58 38.65 7.99 -47.20
C HIS A 58 37.84 8.37 -48.44
N TRP A 59 36.97 9.35 -48.29
CA TRP A 59 36.14 9.92 -49.35
C TRP A 59 36.71 11.27 -49.80
N ASN A 60 36.35 11.68 -51.03
CA ASN A 60 36.72 12.99 -51.54
C ASN A 60 35.67 14.01 -51.11
N PHE A 61 36.11 15.09 -50.48
CA PHE A 61 35.28 16.23 -50.13
C PHE A 61 35.79 17.48 -50.87
N TYR A 62 34.87 18.19 -51.50
CA TYR A 62 35.13 19.44 -52.20
C TYR A 62 34.38 20.54 -51.45
N PHE A 63 35.12 21.36 -50.70
CA PHE A 63 34.52 22.41 -49.89
C PHE A 63 34.03 23.58 -50.75
N ASN A 64 32.94 24.19 -50.31
CA ASN A 64 32.29 25.38 -50.87
C ASN A 64 31.99 25.29 -52.38
N THR A 65 31.67 24.08 -52.87
CA THR A 65 31.27 23.86 -54.26
C THR A 65 30.33 22.67 -54.36
N PHE A 66 29.24 22.82 -55.11
CA PHE A 66 28.36 21.73 -55.54
C PHE A 66 28.78 21.27 -56.94
N LEU A 67 29.33 20.06 -57.04
CA LEU A 67 29.83 19.45 -58.27
C LEU A 67 28.93 18.28 -58.68
N THR A 68 28.54 18.25 -59.94
CA THR A 68 27.66 17.24 -60.50
C THR A 68 28.44 16.11 -61.17
N HIS A 69 27.75 15.02 -61.52
CA HIS A 69 28.30 13.93 -62.33
C HIS A 69 28.96 14.43 -63.62
N GLU A 70 28.34 15.39 -64.31
CA GLU A 70 28.89 15.95 -65.54
C GLU A 70 30.19 16.72 -65.32
N ASP A 71 30.32 17.42 -64.20
CA ASP A 71 31.53 18.17 -63.85
C ASP A 71 32.70 17.20 -63.67
N PHE A 72 32.48 16.09 -62.96
CA PHE A 72 33.49 15.02 -62.81
C PHE A 72 33.82 14.33 -64.14
N ALA A 73 32.85 14.15 -65.03
CA ALA A 73 33.08 13.58 -66.35
C ALA A 73 33.92 14.51 -67.26
N LYS A 74 33.73 15.83 -67.15
CA LYS A 74 34.49 16.86 -67.90
C LYS A 74 35.88 17.13 -67.32
N GLY A 75 36.12 16.69 -66.09
CA GLY A 75 37.34 16.96 -65.33
C GLY A 75 37.17 18.21 -64.47
N VAL A 76 37.32 18.04 -63.16
CA VAL A 76 37.16 19.11 -62.17
C VAL A 76 38.53 19.68 -61.80
N ASP A 77 38.69 20.99 -61.94
CA ASP A 77 39.88 21.75 -61.49
C ASP A 77 39.60 22.42 -60.14
N VAL A 78 39.26 21.59 -59.14
CA VAL A 78 38.97 22.01 -57.77
C VAL A 78 39.68 21.04 -56.84
N ASP A 79 40.36 21.58 -55.82
CA ASP A 79 41.07 20.78 -54.83
C ASP A 79 40.12 19.84 -54.09
N SER A 80 40.47 18.55 -54.07
CA SER A 80 39.77 17.54 -53.30
C SER A 80 40.50 17.25 -52.01
N TYR A 81 39.76 17.18 -50.91
CA TYR A 81 40.27 16.85 -49.59
C TYR A 81 39.84 15.44 -49.20
N MET A 82 40.76 14.66 -48.67
CA MET A 82 40.45 13.31 -48.21
C MET A 82 39.91 13.36 -46.78
N ILE A 83 38.61 13.09 -46.61
CA ILE A 83 38.00 12.96 -45.29
C ILE A 83 37.80 11.49 -44.94
N SER A 84 38.13 11.12 -43.71
CA SER A 84 37.84 9.77 -43.19
C SER A 84 36.40 9.71 -42.71
N ILE A 85 35.63 8.73 -43.17
CA ILE A 85 34.25 8.47 -42.75
C ILE A 85 34.20 7.19 -41.89
N PRO A 86 33.57 7.21 -40.69
CA PRO A 86 32.80 8.32 -40.14
C PRO A 86 33.66 9.52 -39.69
N SER A 87 33.09 10.71 -39.73
CA SER A 87 33.74 11.99 -39.41
C SER A 87 32.83 12.88 -38.56
N THR A 88 33.40 13.76 -37.74
CA THR A 88 32.73 14.90 -37.10
C THR A 88 33.29 16.21 -37.60
N HIS A 89 32.63 17.33 -37.30
CA HIS A 89 33.17 18.66 -37.56
C HIS A 89 34.62 18.81 -37.02
N LYS A 90 34.87 18.38 -35.78
CA LYS A 90 36.20 18.40 -35.15
C LYS A 90 37.27 17.62 -35.90
N SER A 91 36.93 16.48 -36.52
CA SER A 91 37.91 15.75 -37.33
C SER A 91 38.16 16.42 -38.68
N MET A 92 37.18 17.17 -39.20
CA MET A 92 37.32 17.92 -40.45
C MET A 92 38.00 19.29 -40.27
N ASP A 93 37.98 19.88 -39.07
CA ASP A 93 38.59 21.19 -38.78
C ASP A 93 40.09 21.28 -39.11
N LYS A 94 40.80 20.14 -39.12
CA LYS A 94 42.22 20.10 -39.50
C LYS A 94 42.46 20.06 -41.00
N ILE A 95 41.41 19.79 -41.77
CA ILE A 95 41.45 19.48 -43.21
C ILE A 95 40.75 20.59 -44.01
N LYS A 96 39.90 21.40 -43.37
CA LYS A 96 39.21 22.54 -44.01
C LYS A 96 40.21 23.62 -44.47
N PRO A 97 40.07 24.18 -45.68
CA PRO A 97 40.96 25.20 -46.20
C PRO A 97 40.68 26.63 -45.68
N PHE A 98 39.70 26.81 -44.80
CA PHE A 98 39.26 28.10 -44.27
C PHE A 98 38.96 28.01 -42.77
N GLU A 99 38.98 29.16 -42.09
CA GLU A 99 38.81 29.24 -40.63
C GLU A 99 37.34 29.13 -40.18
N GLU A 100 36.37 29.31 -41.07
CA GLU A 100 34.95 29.30 -40.72
C GLU A 100 34.48 27.93 -40.20
N ASP A 101 33.56 27.95 -39.23
CA ASP A 101 32.95 26.75 -38.61
C ASP A 101 31.70 26.28 -39.35
N THR A 102 31.43 26.82 -40.53
CA THR A 102 30.29 26.46 -41.37
C THR A 102 30.73 26.30 -42.81
N PHE A 103 30.17 25.32 -43.50
CA PHE A 103 30.54 25.05 -44.89
C PHE A 103 29.45 24.33 -45.64
N TYR A 104 29.55 24.35 -46.96
CA TYR A 104 28.84 23.45 -47.85
C TYR A 104 29.85 22.74 -48.75
N GLY A 105 29.42 21.72 -49.48
CA GLY A 105 30.33 21.04 -50.38
C GLY A 105 29.76 19.78 -51.01
N THR A 106 30.64 19.15 -51.77
CA THR A 106 30.37 17.89 -52.46
C THR A 106 31.20 16.79 -51.83
N LEU A 107 30.53 15.77 -51.31
CA LEU A 107 31.15 14.53 -50.85
C LEU A 107 30.95 13.45 -51.92
N ARG A 108 32.04 12.82 -52.38
CA ARG A 108 32.02 11.85 -53.49
C ARG A 108 32.68 10.53 -53.13
N LEU A 109 32.04 9.43 -53.53
CA LEU A 109 32.60 8.08 -53.52
C LEU A 109 32.23 7.34 -54.81
N VAL A 110 33.20 6.64 -55.39
CA VAL A 110 32.97 5.71 -56.51
C VAL A 110 33.09 4.28 -55.98
N ILE A 111 32.07 3.46 -56.20
CA ILE A 111 32.02 2.07 -55.77
C ILE A 111 32.14 1.17 -57.00
N ARG A 112 33.05 0.20 -56.97
CA ARG A 112 33.15 -0.85 -57.99
C ARG A 112 32.41 -2.09 -57.51
N LEU A 113 31.44 -2.56 -58.27
CA LEU A 113 30.51 -3.61 -57.88
C LEU A 113 30.80 -4.93 -58.61
N PRO A 114 30.35 -6.07 -58.07
CA PRO A 114 30.39 -7.36 -58.77
C PRO A 114 29.64 -7.28 -60.11
N LYS A 115 30.04 -8.12 -61.07
CA LYS A 115 29.38 -8.24 -62.39
C LYS A 115 28.05 -8.99 -62.30
N THR A 116 27.12 -8.46 -61.51
CA THR A 116 25.79 -9.04 -61.26
C THR A 116 24.74 -7.96 -61.41
N ASN A 117 23.65 -8.25 -62.12
CA ASN A 117 22.48 -7.36 -62.14
C ASN A 117 21.67 -7.60 -60.87
N GLN A 118 21.83 -6.69 -59.91
CA GLN A 118 21.10 -6.70 -58.65
C GLN A 118 20.62 -5.27 -58.36
N THR A 119 19.46 -5.17 -57.72
CA THR A 119 19.01 -3.90 -57.14
C THR A 119 19.67 -3.72 -55.79
N TYR A 120 20.38 -2.62 -55.64
CA TYR A 120 21.07 -2.25 -54.43
C TYR A 120 20.24 -1.25 -53.63
N GLY A 121 20.53 -1.19 -52.33
CA GLY A 121 20.01 -0.19 -51.42
C GLY A 121 21.15 0.54 -50.74
N LEU A 122 20.88 1.80 -50.38
CA LEU A 122 21.73 2.64 -49.57
C LEU A 122 20.91 3.17 -48.40
N ARG A 123 21.38 2.91 -47.18
CA ARG A 123 20.84 3.50 -45.96
C ARG A 123 21.76 4.62 -45.48
N SER A 124 21.23 5.83 -45.46
CA SER A 124 21.93 7.03 -45.01
C SER A 124 21.25 7.58 -43.76
N GLU A 125 22.00 7.70 -42.68
CA GLU A 125 21.46 8.09 -41.38
C GLU A 125 21.71 9.57 -41.07
N ILE A 126 22.98 9.97 -40.97
CA ILE A 126 23.38 11.35 -40.71
C ILE A 126 24.54 11.71 -41.66
N VAL A 127 24.30 12.67 -42.55
CA VAL A 127 25.31 13.26 -43.44
C VAL A 127 25.18 14.78 -43.30
N LEU A 128 25.92 15.33 -42.34
CA LEU A 128 25.77 16.70 -41.86
C LEU A 128 24.29 17.04 -41.55
N THR A 129 23.88 18.28 -41.79
CA THR A 129 22.60 18.82 -41.32
C THR A 129 21.57 18.97 -42.44
N ALA A 130 22.00 19.02 -43.69
CA ALA A 130 21.17 18.83 -44.88
C ALA A 130 21.99 18.21 -46.02
N TYR A 131 21.36 17.39 -46.86
CA TYR A 131 22.01 16.84 -48.05
C TYR A 131 21.03 16.49 -49.18
N GLU A 132 21.55 16.47 -50.40
CA GLU A 132 20.95 15.86 -51.57
C GLU A 132 21.84 14.71 -52.05
N LEU A 133 21.25 13.53 -52.22
CA LEU A 133 21.95 12.34 -52.68
C LEU A 133 21.71 12.13 -54.17
N TYR A 134 22.81 12.09 -54.92
CA TYR A 134 22.86 11.75 -56.32
C TYR A 134 23.53 10.39 -56.48
N VAL A 135 22.92 9.54 -57.30
CA VAL A 135 23.45 8.24 -57.69
C VAL A 135 23.53 8.19 -59.20
N ASP A 136 24.74 8.06 -59.74
CA ASP A 136 25.03 8.13 -61.18
C ASP A 136 24.37 9.36 -61.86
N GLY A 137 24.47 10.52 -61.19
CA GLY A 137 23.93 11.80 -61.67
C GLY A 137 22.43 12.00 -61.47
N GLN A 138 21.67 11.00 -61.02
CA GLN A 138 20.25 11.14 -60.73
C GLN A 138 20.01 11.42 -59.24
N ILE A 139 19.18 12.42 -58.93
CA ILE A 139 18.72 12.67 -57.56
C ILE A 139 17.91 11.47 -57.08
N LYS A 140 18.31 10.88 -55.94
CA LYS A 140 17.59 9.80 -55.28
C LYS A 140 16.85 10.26 -54.03
N GLU A 141 17.42 11.21 -53.28
CA GLU A 141 16.79 11.74 -52.08
C GLU A 141 17.25 13.17 -51.78
N MET A 142 16.39 13.94 -51.11
CA MET A 142 16.73 15.22 -50.47
C MET A 142 16.35 15.18 -48.99
N VAL A 143 17.28 15.54 -48.11
CA VAL A 143 17.08 15.65 -46.66
C VAL A 143 17.34 17.09 -46.23
N GLY A 144 16.27 17.75 -45.81
CA GLY A 144 16.31 19.19 -45.53
C GLY A 144 16.40 19.98 -46.84
N LYS A 145 16.94 21.19 -46.76
CA LYS A 145 17.24 22.03 -47.91
C LYS A 145 18.70 22.45 -47.81
N ILE A 146 19.49 22.09 -48.81
CA ILE A 146 20.88 22.55 -48.87
C ILE A 146 20.91 24.04 -49.24
N GLY A 147 21.95 24.73 -48.75
CA GLY A 147 22.18 26.14 -49.04
C GLY A 147 23.67 26.43 -49.17
N THR A 148 23.98 27.64 -49.63
CA THR A 148 25.35 28.17 -49.65
C THR A 148 25.61 29.10 -48.46
N ASP A 149 24.59 29.36 -47.66
CA ASP A 149 24.61 30.20 -46.47
C ASP A 149 23.53 29.75 -45.46
N GLN A 150 23.57 30.31 -44.25
CA GLN A 150 22.65 29.96 -43.17
C GLN A 150 21.18 30.26 -43.48
N ALA A 151 20.88 31.32 -44.24
CA ALA A 151 19.49 31.69 -44.53
C ALA A 151 18.86 30.81 -45.61
N SER A 152 19.67 30.31 -46.55
CA SER A 152 19.22 29.44 -47.64
C SER A 152 19.12 27.95 -47.26
N ALA A 153 19.89 27.52 -46.24
CA ALA A 153 19.88 26.14 -45.75
C ALA A 153 18.80 25.89 -44.68
N HIS A 154 18.09 24.77 -44.78
CA HIS A 154 17.15 24.31 -43.76
C HIS A 154 17.50 22.89 -43.30
N PRO A 155 17.99 22.72 -42.06
CA PRO A 155 18.50 21.44 -41.61
C PRO A 155 17.39 20.46 -41.23
N ARG A 156 17.64 19.18 -41.48
CA ARG A 156 16.74 18.08 -41.13
C ARG A 156 17.54 16.80 -40.92
N TYR A 157 17.21 16.05 -39.87
CA TYR A 157 17.71 14.68 -39.71
C TYR A 157 16.62 13.70 -40.12
N LYS A 158 16.92 12.87 -41.13
CA LYS A 158 16.04 11.83 -41.63
C LYS A 158 16.90 10.62 -41.98
N VAL A 159 16.50 9.46 -41.47
CA VAL A 159 17.05 8.18 -41.93
C VAL A 159 16.38 7.83 -43.24
N VAL A 160 17.18 7.61 -44.27
CA VAL A 160 16.71 7.38 -45.64
C VAL A 160 17.22 6.05 -46.13
N ASN A 161 16.32 5.29 -46.77
CA ASN A 161 16.68 4.11 -47.55
C ASN A 161 16.38 4.41 -49.02
N SER A 162 17.42 4.50 -49.85
CA SER A 162 17.30 4.72 -51.30
C SER A 162 17.62 3.43 -52.04
N TYR A 163 16.91 3.16 -53.14
CA TYR A 163 17.07 1.93 -53.93
C TYR A 163 17.35 2.28 -55.40
N PHE A 164 18.24 1.52 -56.02
CA PHE A 164 18.66 1.76 -57.39
C PHE A 164 19.31 0.52 -58.01
N ASP A 165 19.25 0.44 -59.33
CA ASP A 165 19.95 -0.58 -60.11
C ASP A 165 21.33 -0.04 -60.53
N ALA A 166 22.35 -0.91 -60.53
CA ALA A 166 23.70 -0.55 -60.94
C ALA A 166 24.01 -1.11 -62.33
N GLU A 167 23.78 -0.32 -63.38
CA GLU A 167 23.87 -0.77 -64.78
C GLU A 167 25.33 -1.00 -65.24
N ASN A 168 26.28 -0.21 -64.73
CA ASN A 168 27.65 -0.17 -65.23
C ASN A 168 28.68 -0.90 -64.34
N HIS A 169 28.23 -1.64 -63.31
CA HIS A 169 29.10 -2.25 -62.28
C HIS A 169 30.06 -1.26 -61.59
N THR A 170 29.82 0.03 -61.77
CA THR A 170 30.42 1.15 -61.07
C THR A 170 29.30 2.10 -60.71
N LEU A 171 29.31 2.56 -59.47
CA LEU A 171 28.29 3.43 -58.91
C LEU A 171 28.98 4.68 -58.37
N GLU A 172 28.55 5.85 -58.79
CA GLU A 172 28.98 7.12 -58.23
C GLU A 172 27.96 7.63 -57.23
N LEU A 173 28.41 7.83 -56.00
CA LEU A 173 27.65 8.51 -54.95
C LEU A 173 28.17 9.93 -54.81
N ILE A 174 27.27 10.90 -54.97
CA ILE A 174 27.54 12.31 -54.70
C ILE A 174 26.54 12.79 -53.66
N TYR A 175 27.03 13.34 -52.56
CA TYR A 175 26.26 14.09 -51.59
C TYR A 175 26.58 15.57 -51.76
N HIS A 176 25.62 16.37 -52.19
CA HIS A 176 25.67 17.80 -51.97
C HIS A 176 25.19 18.05 -50.56
N THR A 177 26.01 18.68 -49.74
CA THR A 177 25.71 18.83 -48.32
C THR A 177 26.07 20.21 -47.82
N SER A 178 25.34 20.67 -46.81
CA SER A 178 25.56 21.97 -46.20
C SER A 178 25.40 21.88 -44.69
N ASP A 179 26.21 22.64 -43.97
CA ASP A 179 26.11 22.79 -42.54
C ASP A 179 26.40 24.21 -42.06
N PHE A 180 25.34 24.87 -41.59
CA PHE A 180 25.39 26.26 -41.09
C PHE A 180 24.75 26.43 -39.71
N HIS A 181 24.23 25.35 -39.13
CA HIS A 181 23.34 25.45 -37.96
C HIS A 181 23.86 24.67 -36.76
N PHE A 182 24.80 23.73 -36.94
CA PHE A 182 25.25 22.84 -35.88
C PHE A 182 26.77 22.60 -35.94
N GLU A 183 27.49 22.85 -34.84
CA GLU A 183 28.94 22.61 -34.78
C GLU A 183 29.34 21.15 -34.51
N ASP A 184 28.41 20.30 -34.05
CA ASP A 184 28.68 18.89 -33.71
C ASP A 184 28.00 17.94 -34.71
N SER A 185 27.86 18.37 -35.97
CA SER A 185 27.36 17.49 -37.03
C SER A 185 28.38 16.40 -37.36
N ALA A 186 27.87 15.28 -37.87
CA ALA A 186 28.67 14.12 -38.23
C ALA A 186 28.36 13.67 -39.64
N ILE A 187 29.29 12.91 -40.21
CA ILE A 187 29.06 12.10 -41.40
C ILE A 187 29.23 10.65 -40.94
N ILE A 188 28.11 9.96 -40.79
CA ILE A 188 28.08 8.53 -40.47
C ILE A 188 28.21 7.77 -41.79
N ALA A 189 29.02 6.69 -41.79
CA ALA A 189 29.19 5.85 -42.96
C ALA A 189 27.83 5.28 -43.42
N PRO A 190 27.38 5.58 -44.65
CA PRO A 190 26.17 4.97 -45.18
C PRO A 190 26.33 3.46 -45.28
N THR A 191 25.26 2.72 -45.06
CA THR A 191 25.23 1.26 -45.24
C THR A 191 24.74 0.91 -46.63
N PHE A 192 25.53 0.15 -47.37
CA PHE A 192 25.25 -0.28 -48.74
C PHE A 192 25.08 -1.79 -48.81
N GLY A 193 24.09 -2.27 -49.56
CA GLY A 193 23.86 -3.70 -49.73
C GLY A 193 22.75 -3.99 -50.72
N LEU A 194 22.21 -5.21 -50.70
CA LEU A 194 21.06 -5.54 -51.54
C LEU A 194 19.82 -4.76 -51.06
N ALA A 195 18.96 -4.36 -51.99
CA ALA A 195 17.73 -3.62 -51.65
C ALA A 195 16.90 -4.33 -50.56
N LYS A 196 16.75 -5.65 -50.66
CA LYS A 196 16.05 -6.47 -49.64
C LYS A 196 16.69 -6.41 -48.25
N GLN A 197 18.01 -6.31 -48.16
CA GLN A 197 18.74 -6.26 -46.89
C GLN A 197 18.54 -4.89 -46.24
N ILE A 198 18.66 -3.83 -47.02
CA ILE A 198 18.47 -2.46 -46.55
C ILE A 198 17.02 -2.21 -46.12
N ALA A 199 16.04 -2.68 -46.90
CA ALA A 199 14.63 -2.62 -46.52
C ALA A 199 14.37 -3.34 -45.19
N TYR A 200 14.87 -4.57 -45.05
CA TYR A 200 14.74 -5.36 -43.83
C TYR A 200 15.36 -4.65 -42.60
N MET A 201 16.52 -4.02 -42.75
CA MET A 201 17.15 -3.25 -41.67
C MET A 201 16.25 -2.10 -41.19
N GLY A 202 15.66 -1.35 -42.13
CA GLY A 202 14.73 -0.26 -41.80
C GLY A 202 13.45 -0.76 -41.10
N GLU A 203 12.85 -1.85 -41.61
CA GLU A 203 11.66 -2.45 -41.01
C GLU A 203 11.91 -2.98 -39.60
N VAL A 204 13.05 -3.66 -39.38
CA VAL A 204 13.43 -4.17 -38.06
C VAL A 204 13.74 -3.03 -37.10
N GLY A 205 14.44 -1.98 -37.56
CA GLY A 205 14.73 -0.79 -36.75
C GLY A 205 13.44 -0.11 -36.27
N LEU A 206 12.50 0.12 -37.21
CA LEU A 206 11.22 0.74 -36.89
C LEU A 206 10.36 -0.15 -35.99
N GLY A 207 10.30 -1.45 -36.28
CA GLY A 207 9.56 -2.43 -35.48
C GLY A 207 10.07 -2.49 -34.04
N ARG A 208 11.39 -2.44 -33.85
CA ARG A 208 12.02 -2.36 -32.52
C ARG A 208 11.60 -1.08 -31.78
N ASP A 209 11.71 0.08 -32.42
CA ASP A 209 11.42 1.37 -31.79
C ASP A 209 9.93 1.48 -31.39
N LEU A 210 9.01 1.04 -32.26
CA LEU A 210 7.57 1.01 -31.98
C LEU A 210 7.19 -0.01 -30.90
N PHE A 211 7.83 -1.18 -30.89
CA PHE A 211 7.62 -2.18 -29.86
C PHE A 211 8.01 -1.66 -28.47
N LEU A 212 9.17 -1.02 -28.37
CA LEU A 212 9.66 -0.42 -27.13
C LEU A 212 8.79 0.74 -26.67
N PHE A 213 8.39 1.60 -27.60
CA PHE A 213 7.42 2.65 -27.35
C PHE A 213 6.13 2.06 -26.74
N GLY A 214 5.58 1.00 -27.35
CA GLY A 214 4.38 0.33 -26.86
C GLY A 214 4.51 -0.20 -25.43
N ILE A 215 5.62 -0.91 -25.13
CA ILE A 215 5.91 -1.39 -23.76
C ILE A 215 5.98 -0.22 -22.78
N LEU A 216 6.75 0.82 -23.10
CA LEU A 216 6.95 1.96 -22.20
C LEU A 216 5.66 2.77 -22.01
N LEU A 217 4.86 2.95 -23.04
CA LEU A 217 3.58 3.64 -22.97
C LEU A 217 2.60 2.89 -22.05
N ILE A 218 2.42 1.59 -22.29
CA ILE A 218 1.53 0.74 -21.48
C ILE A 218 2.00 0.74 -20.02
N MET A 219 3.29 0.55 -19.78
CA MET A 219 3.87 0.57 -18.43
C MET A 219 3.73 1.94 -17.77
N GLY A 220 3.90 3.02 -18.52
CA GLY A 220 3.70 4.39 -18.07
C GLY A 220 2.27 4.64 -17.59
N ILE A 221 1.30 4.36 -18.45
CA ILE A 221 -0.13 4.54 -18.14
C ILE A 221 -0.55 3.66 -16.97
N TYR A 222 -0.18 2.38 -16.98
CA TYR A 222 -0.50 1.43 -15.92
C TYR A 222 -0.05 1.93 -14.54
N HIS A 223 1.19 2.43 -14.42
CA HIS A 223 1.70 2.91 -13.13
C HIS A 223 1.09 4.25 -12.71
N LEU A 224 0.75 5.14 -13.64
CA LEU A 224 -0.02 6.34 -13.33
C LEU A 224 -1.43 5.98 -12.82
N SER A 225 -2.08 4.98 -13.40
CA SER A 225 -3.36 4.45 -12.92
C SER A 225 -3.24 3.88 -11.50
N LEU A 226 -2.18 3.10 -11.22
CA LEU A 226 -1.92 2.59 -9.87
C LEU A 226 -1.71 3.71 -8.85
N TYR A 227 -0.96 4.75 -9.22
CA TYR A 227 -0.79 5.93 -8.36
C TYR A 227 -2.11 6.65 -8.11
N TRP A 228 -2.95 6.80 -9.13
CA TRP A 228 -4.27 7.42 -8.97
C TRP A 228 -5.12 6.64 -7.97
N MET A 229 -5.17 5.31 -8.09
CA MET A 229 -5.88 4.45 -7.15
C MET A 229 -5.30 4.51 -5.73
N ARG A 230 -3.98 4.67 -5.59
CA ARG A 230 -3.29 4.69 -4.29
C ARG A 230 -2.23 5.79 -4.22
N ARG A 231 -2.66 7.01 -3.87
CA ARG A 231 -1.77 8.18 -3.74
C ARG A 231 -0.80 8.16 -2.55
N LYS A 232 -0.89 7.15 -1.67
CA LYS A 232 0.01 7.01 -0.50
C LYS A 232 1.44 6.63 -0.88
N ASP A 233 1.63 5.99 -2.03
CA ASP A 233 2.94 5.58 -2.53
C ASP A 233 3.23 6.32 -3.83
N ALA A 234 4.26 7.18 -3.83
CA ALA A 234 4.63 7.96 -5.00
C ALA A 234 5.56 7.19 -5.97
N SER A 235 6.04 6.01 -5.62
CA SER A 235 6.92 5.23 -6.51
C SER A 235 6.30 4.94 -7.90
N PRO A 236 5.00 4.57 -8.03
CA PRO A 236 4.42 4.34 -9.35
C PRO A 236 4.28 5.62 -10.18
N LEU A 237 4.08 6.79 -9.55
CA LEU A 237 4.03 8.07 -10.25
C LEU A 237 5.35 8.33 -10.99
N TYR A 238 6.46 8.27 -10.25
CA TYR A 238 7.77 8.56 -10.80
C TYR A 238 8.22 7.52 -11.84
N PHE A 239 7.92 6.24 -11.60
CA PHE A 239 8.20 5.20 -12.59
C PHE A 239 7.36 5.37 -13.87
N GLY A 240 6.08 5.73 -13.72
CA GLY A 240 5.20 6.01 -14.84
C GLY A 240 5.69 7.19 -15.68
N LEU A 241 6.09 8.29 -15.03
CA LEU A 241 6.69 9.45 -15.69
C LEU A 241 7.99 9.10 -16.41
N PHE A 242 8.88 8.34 -15.79
CA PHE A 242 10.10 7.84 -16.42
C PHE A 242 9.77 7.07 -17.71
N CYS A 243 8.83 6.12 -17.65
CA CYS A 243 8.43 5.34 -18.82
C CYS A 243 7.87 6.23 -19.93
N LEU A 244 7.00 7.21 -19.62
CA LEU A 244 6.41 8.11 -20.62
C LEU A 244 7.42 9.06 -21.28
N PHE A 245 8.38 9.59 -20.50
CA PHE A 245 9.45 10.42 -21.07
C PHE A 245 10.32 9.60 -22.01
N PHE A 246 10.73 8.39 -21.62
CA PHE A 246 11.49 7.51 -22.50
C PHE A 246 10.69 7.00 -23.70
N ALA A 247 9.38 6.74 -23.55
CA ALA A 247 8.50 6.40 -24.66
C ALA A 247 8.49 7.52 -25.71
N THR A 248 8.29 8.77 -25.26
CA THR A 248 8.36 9.96 -26.12
C THR A 248 9.70 10.03 -26.84
N ARG A 249 10.81 9.83 -26.13
CA ARG A 249 12.16 9.86 -26.72
C ARG A 249 12.33 8.83 -27.84
N MET A 250 11.85 7.59 -27.66
CA MET A 250 12.02 6.52 -28.64
C MET A 250 11.43 6.89 -30.01
N LEU A 251 10.31 7.61 -30.02
CA LEU A 251 9.67 8.05 -31.26
C LEU A 251 10.40 9.22 -31.97
N LEU A 252 11.22 9.97 -31.24
CA LEU A 252 11.88 11.18 -31.74
C LEU A 252 13.31 10.94 -32.22
N VAL A 253 14.05 9.98 -31.62
CA VAL A 253 15.50 9.87 -31.83
C VAL A 253 15.92 8.72 -32.75
N GLY A 254 15.33 7.52 -32.63
CA GLY A 254 15.77 6.31 -33.36
C GLY A 254 15.55 6.40 -34.87
N GLU A 255 14.55 5.70 -35.41
CA GLU A 255 14.14 5.88 -36.82
C GLU A 255 13.43 7.23 -37.09
N ARG A 256 13.38 8.13 -36.08
CA ARG A 256 12.73 9.46 -36.15
C ARG A 256 11.31 9.39 -36.69
N PHE A 257 10.56 8.39 -36.22
CA PHE A 257 9.22 8.07 -36.70
C PHE A 257 8.25 9.27 -36.68
N ILE A 258 8.12 9.93 -35.53
CA ILE A 258 7.21 11.07 -35.37
C ILE A 258 7.67 12.31 -36.16
N PRO A 259 8.95 12.73 -36.09
CA PRO A 259 9.43 13.84 -36.91
C PRO A 259 9.20 13.65 -38.41
N ASN A 260 9.30 12.42 -38.90
CA ASN A 260 9.11 12.11 -40.31
C ASN A 260 7.64 12.12 -40.74
N ILE A 261 6.74 11.56 -39.92
CA ILE A 261 5.30 11.50 -40.24
C ILE A 261 4.62 12.86 -40.13
N LEU A 262 4.97 13.64 -39.11
CA LEU A 262 4.33 14.93 -38.82
C LEU A 262 5.07 16.12 -39.42
N ASP A 263 6.15 15.88 -40.18
CA ASP A 263 6.99 16.91 -40.77
C ASP A 263 7.45 17.98 -39.75
N LEU A 264 7.87 17.52 -38.56
CA LEU A 264 8.19 18.43 -37.45
C LEU A 264 9.48 19.21 -37.73
N ASP A 265 9.45 20.50 -37.38
CA ASP A 265 10.63 21.34 -37.35
C ASP A 265 11.70 20.75 -36.42
N ILE A 266 12.97 20.85 -36.86
CA ILE A 266 14.12 20.29 -36.15
C ILE A 266 14.25 20.80 -34.73
N MET A 267 13.96 22.07 -34.49
CA MET A 267 14.05 22.66 -33.16
C MET A 267 13.03 22.02 -32.22
N ILE A 268 11.83 21.70 -32.71
CA ILE A 268 10.75 21.15 -31.88
C ILE A 268 11.13 19.76 -31.39
N TYR A 269 11.41 18.82 -32.29
CA TYR A 269 11.66 17.45 -31.86
C TYR A 269 12.97 17.30 -31.10
N VAL A 270 14.00 18.10 -31.41
CA VAL A 270 15.25 18.15 -30.62
C VAL A 270 14.93 18.62 -29.19
N ARG A 271 14.21 19.73 -29.01
CA ARG A 271 13.87 20.22 -27.66
C ARG A 271 13.08 19.18 -26.86
N VAL A 272 12.06 18.56 -27.46
CA VAL A 272 11.28 17.52 -26.78
C VAL A 272 12.16 16.31 -26.45
N ALA A 273 13.04 15.87 -27.38
CA ALA A 273 13.95 14.76 -27.15
C ALA A 273 14.92 15.02 -25.99
N TYR A 274 15.43 16.25 -25.81
CA TYR A 274 16.35 16.59 -24.72
C TYR A 274 15.61 16.78 -23.39
N ILE A 275 14.48 17.49 -23.39
CA ILE A 275 13.62 17.64 -22.19
C ILE A 275 13.20 16.27 -21.65
N SER A 276 12.88 15.32 -22.53
CA SER A 276 12.54 13.95 -22.13
C SER A 276 13.68 13.23 -21.40
N VAL A 277 14.95 13.51 -21.74
CA VAL A 277 16.11 12.96 -21.02
C VAL A 277 16.24 13.59 -19.65
N PHE A 278 16.18 14.92 -19.58
CA PHE A 278 16.32 15.64 -18.32
C PHE A 278 15.24 15.27 -17.31
N LEU A 279 13.97 15.31 -17.72
CA LEU A 279 12.87 14.95 -16.84
C LEU A 279 12.77 13.43 -16.62
N GLY A 280 13.14 12.62 -17.62
CA GLY A 280 13.20 11.17 -17.49
C GLY A 280 14.20 10.74 -16.42
N PHE A 281 15.40 11.30 -16.41
CA PHE A 281 16.40 11.01 -15.38
C PHE A 281 15.95 11.52 -14.00
N SER A 282 15.36 12.71 -13.90
CA SER A 282 14.78 13.22 -12.66
C SER A 282 13.68 12.31 -12.11
N ALA A 283 12.82 11.78 -12.99
CA ALA A 283 11.79 10.82 -12.65
C ALA A 283 12.38 9.49 -12.17
N LEU A 284 13.45 8.99 -12.81
CA LEU A 284 14.18 7.80 -12.36
C LEU A 284 14.75 7.97 -10.94
N CYS A 285 15.38 9.12 -10.65
CA CYS A 285 15.84 9.44 -9.29
C CYS A 285 14.69 9.49 -8.29
N GLY A 286 13.53 10.04 -8.69
CA GLY A 286 12.31 10.03 -7.88
C GLY A 286 11.81 8.63 -7.57
N TYR A 287 11.82 7.75 -8.57
CA TYR A 287 11.43 6.36 -8.42
C TYR A 287 12.30 5.63 -7.39
N VAL A 288 13.63 5.75 -7.48
CA VAL A 288 14.55 5.11 -6.54
C VAL A 288 14.36 5.63 -5.12
N TYR A 289 14.24 6.95 -4.95
CA TYR A 289 14.04 7.59 -3.66
C TYR A 289 12.79 7.05 -2.94
N HIS A 290 11.67 6.92 -3.65
CA HIS A 290 10.40 6.47 -3.05
C HIS A 290 10.33 4.95 -2.88
N THR A 291 11.00 4.17 -3.74
CA THR A 291 10.98 2.70 -3.63
C THR A 291 11.80 2.20 -2.44
N VAL A 292 12.91 2.86 -2.11
CA VAL A 292 13.78 2.51 -0.98
C VAL A 292 13.80 3.64 0.05
N PHE A 293 12.62 3.92 0.61
CA PHE A 293 12.43 5.05 1.52
C PHE A 293 13.42 5.01 2.69
N GLY A 294 14.03 6.17 2.98
CA GLY A 294 15.04 6.33 4.03
C GLY A 294 16.47 6.04 3.59
N LEU A 295 16.69 5.35 2.47
CA LEU A 295 18.04 5.07 1.95
C LEU A 295 18.63 6.28 1.22
N PHE A 296 17.83 7.22 0.74
CA PHE A 296 18.31 8.42 0.05
C PHE A 296 17.89 9.68 0.81
N PRO A 297 18.78 10.69 0.94
CA PRO A 297 18.41 11.96 1.56
C PRO A 297 17.45 12.74 0.67
N LYS A 298 16.57 13.58 1.26
CA LYS A 298 15.64 14.45 0.50
C LYS A 298 16.36 15.39 -0.48
N VAL A 299 17.61 15.75 -0.19
CA VAL A 299 18.45 16.60 -1.05
C VAL A 299 18.71 15.92 -2.41
N PHE A 300 18.89 14.60 -2.45
CA PHE A 300 19.08 13.85 -3.70
C PHE A 300 17.90 14.04 -4.65
N LEU A 301 16.67 13.90 -4.13
CA LEU A 301 15.45 14.09 -4.90
C LEU A 301 15.31 15.55 -5.39
N LYS A 302 15.50 16.52 -4.48
CA LYS A 302 15.38 17.94 -4.82
C LYS A 302 16.40 18.34 -5.88
N LEU A 303 17.66 17.92 -5.74
CA LEU A 303 18.72 18.22 -6.69
C LEU A 303 18.37 17.66 -8.07
N ALA A 304 17.95 16.40 -8.16
CA ALA A 304 17.56 15.77 -9.43
C ALA A 304 16.45 16.53 -10.16
N TRP A 305 15.44 17.01 -9.44
CA TRP A 305 14.33 17.77 -10.04
C TRP A 305 14.68 19.21 -10.36
N TYR A 306 15.47 19.89 -9.52
CA TYR A 306 15.93 21.24 -9.83
C TYR A 306 16.85 21.25 -11.06
N MET A 307 17.83 20.34 -11.14
CA MET A 307 18.71 20.27 -12.31
C MET A 307 17.93 19.90 -13.59
N GLY A 308 17.01 18.93 -13.52
CA GLY A 308 16.19 18.54 -14.67
C GLY A 308 15.24 19.63 -15.12
N GLY A 309 14.59 20.31 -14.17
CA GLY A 309 13.69 21.43 -14.45
C GLY A 309 14.42 22.63 -15.05
N ILE A 310 15.55 23.03 -14.46
CA ILE A 310 16.38 24.14 -14.97
C ILE A 310 16.89 23.81 -16.38
N ALA A 311 17.46 22.61 -16.59
CA ALA A 311 17.94 22.20 -17.91
C ALA A 311 16.81 22.20 -18.96
N SER A 312 15.62 21.74 -18.58
CA SER A 312 14.44 21.73 -19.45
C SER A 312 13.99 23.14 -19.82
N ILE A 313 13.95 24.07 -18.86
CA ILE A 313 13.58 25.47 -19.11
C ILE A 313 14.62 26.14 -20.02
N LEU A 314 15.91 25.96 -19.74
CA LEU A 314 17.00 26.52 -20.56
C LEU A 314 16.91 26.03 -22.01
N THR A 315 16.58 24.76 -22.22
CA THR A 315 16.43 24.14 -23.54
C THR A 315 15.37 24.81 -24.42
N LEU A 316 14.33 25.42 -23.83
CA LEU A 316 13.29 26.11 -24.59
C LEU A 316 13.77 27.41 -25.25
N PHE A 317 14.82 28.02 -24.72
CA PHE A 317 15.32 29.33 -25.17
C PHE A 317 16.69 29.26 -25.84
N MET A 318 17.46 28.20 -25.61
CA MET A 318 18.81 28.05 -26.16
C MET A 318 18.78 27.65 -27.65
N GLN A 319 19.85 28.04 -28.35
CA GLN A 319 20.19 27.51 -29.67
C GLN A 319 20.71 26.09 -29.55
N ILE A 320 20.61 25.30 -30.62
CA ILE A 320 20.86 23.85 -30.57
C ILE A 320 22.30 23.52 -30.16
N LYS A 321 23.28 24.30 -30.65
CA LYS A 321 24.69 24.18 -30.21
C LYS A 321 24.82 24.24 -28.68
N SER A 322 24.20 25.23 -28.04
CA SER A 322 24.29 25.41 -26.59
C SER A 322 23.53 24.32 -25.83
N ILE A 323 22.47 23.75 -26.42
CA ILE A 323 21.71 22.63 -25.85
C ILE A 323 22.58 21.36 -25.77
N SER A 324 23.42 21.08 -26.77
CA SER A 324 24.34 19.93 -26.75
C SER A 324 25.38 20.04 -25.62
N ILE A 325 25.95 21.22 -25.40
CA ILE A 325 26.87 21.45 -24.26
C ILE A 325 26.15 21.24 -22.92
N LEU A 326 24.93 21.77 -22.79
CA LEU A 326 24.10 21.56 -21.60
C LEU A 326 23.83 20.07 -21.34
N LEU A 327 23.58 19.27 -22.40
CA LEU A 327 23.40 17.82 -22.28
C LEU A 327 24.66 17.13 -21.75
N ILE A 328 25.85 17.48 -22.24
CA ILE A 328 27.11 16.90 -21.76
C ILE A 328 27.31 17.21 -20.26
N LEU A 329 27.11 18.48 -19.86
CA LEU A 329 27.18 18.87 -18.45
C LEU A 329 26.16 18.11 -17.59
N TYR A 330 24.94 17.94 -18.11
CA TYR A 330 23.90 17.16 -17.44
C TYR A 330 24.30 15.69 -17.29
N PHE A 331 24.93 15.08 -18.30
CA PHE A 331 25.42 13.70 -18.21
C PHE A 331 26.51 13.55 -17.15
N VAL A 332 27.45 14.48 -17.02
CA VAL A 332 28.48 14.42 -15.96
C VAL A 332 27.83 14.36 -14.57
N VAL A 333 26.84 15.23 -14.32
CA VAL A 333 26.11 15.22 -13.05
C VAL A 333 25.26 13.95 -12.92
N GLY A 334 24.60 13.53 -14.00
CA GLY A 334 23.80 12.30 -14.07
C GLY A 334 24.60 11.05 -13.73
N PHE A 335 25.79 10.87 -14.32
CA PHE A 335 26.70 9.77 -14.00
C PHE A 335 27.18 9.82 -12.54
N THR A 336 27.44 11.02 -12.01
CA THR A 336 27.80 11.18 -10.60
C THR A 336 26.66 10.70 -9.68
N MET A 337 25.41 11.10 -9.98
CA MET A 337 24.23 10.66 -9.24
C MET A 337 23.93 9.16 -9.42
N LEU A 338 24.24 8.60 -10.59
CA LEU A 338 24.12 7.18 -10.89
C LEU A 338 25.08 6.35 -10.03
N ILE A 339 26.37 6.73 -9.99
CA ILE A 339 27.39 6.09 -9.15
C ILE A 339 27.00 6.21 -7.67
N TYR A 340 26.58 7.40 -7.23
CA TYR A 340 26.07 7.60 -5.87
C TYR A 340 24.89 6.66 -5.57
N SER A 341 23.96 6.49 -6.51
CA SER A 341 22.82 5.60 -6.35
C SER A 341 23.23 4.14 -6.23
N MET A 342 24.20 3.68 -7.02
CA MET A 342 24.74 2.32 -6.89
C MET A 342 25.39 2.09 -5.52
N VAL A 343 26.19 3.04 -5.03
CA VAL A 343 26.83 2.95 -3.71
C VAL A 343 25.77 2.89 -2.61
N ARG A 344 24.76 3.77 -2.64
CA ARG A 344 23.66 3.76 -1.66
C ARG A 344 22.85 2.48 -1.73
N LEU A 345 22.55 1.96 -2.91
CA LEU A 345 21.85 0.69 -3.07
C LEU A 345 22.70 -0.49 -2.55
N GLY A 346 24.01 -0.49 -2.77
CA GLY A 346 24.94 -1.46 -2.18
C GLY A 346 24.94 -1.41 -0.65
N MET A 347 24.98 -0.22 -0.06
CA MET A 347 24.79 -0.03 1.38
C MET A 347 23.40 -0.50 1.83
N GLY A 348 22.36 -0.25 1.03
CA GLY A 348 21.00 -0.71 1.29
C GLY A 348 20.91 -2.23 1.38
N ILE A 349 21.63 -2.96 0.53
CA ILE A 349 21.73 -4.43 0.62
C ILE A 349 22.41 -4.83 1.93
N TYR A 350 23.50 -4.17 2.31
CA TYR A 350 24.21 -4.44 3.56
C TYR A 350 23.32 -4.21 4.79
N TYR A 351 22.58 -3.09 4.82
CA TYR A 351 21.61 -2.74 5.86
C TYR A 351 20.24 -3.42 5.72
N GLN A 352 20.10 -4.41 4.82
CA GLN A 352 18.88 -5.20 4.64
C GLN A 352 17.63 -4.38 4.27
N TYR A 353 17.81 -3.26 3.56
CA TYR A 353 16.69 -2.53 2.97
C TYR A 353 15.97 -3.40 1.94
N LYS A 354 14.65 -3.50 2.08
CA LYS A 354 13.79 -4.19 1.12
C LYS A 354 13.97 -3.60 -0.28
N TYR A 355 14.07 -4.45 -1.29
CA TYR A 355 14.21 -4.11 -2.72
C TYR A 355 15.55 -3.55 -3.19
N ALA A 356 16.48 -3.21 -2.30
CA ALA A 356 17.77 -2.64 -2.68
C ALA A 356 18.54 -3.52 -3.69
N SER A 357 18.52 -4.85 -3.50
CA SER A 357 19.20 -5.80 -4.41
C SER A 357 18.57 -5.88 -5.80
N GLY A 358 17.24 -5.89 -5.88
CA GLY A 358 16.53 -5.92 -7.16
C GLY A 358 16.71 -4.62 -7.95
N LEU A 359 16.67 -3.47 -7.26
CA LEU A 359 16.95 -2.17 -7.86
C LEU A 359 18.40 -2.06 -8.34
N LEU A 360 19.37 -2.49 -7.53
CA LEU A 360 20.78 -2.46 -7.92
C LEU A 360 21.02 -3.28 -9.20
N PHE A 361 20.44 -4.48 -9.28
CA PHE A 361 20.54 -5.32 -10.48
C PHE A 361 20.06 -4.61 -11.74
N GLY A 362 18.86 -4.00 -11.70
CA GLY A 362 18.33 -3.23 -12.82
C GLY A 362 19.20 -2.02 -13.15
N PHE A 363 19.69 -1.30 -12.14
CA PHE A 363 20.55 -0.13 -12.31
C PHE A 363 21.88 -0.46 -12.97
N VAL A 364 22.53 -1.57 -12.58
CA VAL A 364 23.81 -1.99 -13.17
C VAL A 364 23.65 -2.24 -14.68
N ILE A 365 22.60 -2.95 -15.08
CA ILE A 365 22.33 -3.22 -16.50
C ILE A 365 22.03 -1.93 -17.26
N LEU A 366 21.12 -1.11 -16.73
CA LEU A 366 20.76 0.18 -17.34
C LEU A 366 21.99 1.06 -17.52
N SER A 367 22.84 1.15 -16.50
CA SER A 367 24.06 1.95 -16.52
C SER A 367 25.09 1.45 -17.52
N ALA A 368 25.30 0.14 -17.61
CA ALA A 368 26.19 -0.45 -18.59
C ALA A 368 25.74 -0.11 -20.03
N THR A 369 24.43 -0.16 -20.30
CA THR A 369 23.89 0.23 -21.61
C THR A 369 24.02 1.72 -21.88
N PHE A 370 23.78 2.58 -20.88
CA PHE A 370 24.01 4.03 -21.04
C PHE A 370 25.47 4.37 -21.30
N ILE A 371 26.41 3.70 -20.63
CA ILE A 371 27.85 3.93 -20.84
C ILE A 371 28.25 3.51 -22.26
N ASN A 372 27.78 2.36 -22.74
CA ASN A 372 28.03 1.91 -24.12
C ASN A 372 27.56 2.96 -25.14
N ASP A 373 26.32 3.42 -25.01
CA ASP A 373 25.74 4.37 -25.95
C ASP A 373 26.35 5.78 -25.81
N PHE A 374 26.78 6.18 -24.61
CA PHE A 374 27.52 7.42 -24.41
C PHE A 374 28.92 7.36 -25.06
N ILE A 375 29.61 6.22 -24.98
CA ILE A 375 30.88 6.01 -25.69
C ILE A 375 30.64 6.01 -27.21
N TYR A 376 29.57 5.37 -27.68
CA TYR A 376 29.16 5.41 -29.09
C TYR A 376 29.01 6.86 -29.57
N GLU A 377 28.25 7.67 -28.85
CA GLU A 377 28.03 9.08 -29.18
C GLU A 377 29.33 9.88 -29.24
N LEU A 378 30.28 9.59 -28.32
CA LEU A 378 31.57 10.30 -28.26
C LEU A 378 32.57 9.86 -29.33
N THR A 379 32.54 8.58 -29.72
CA THR A 379 33.60 7.96 -30.54
C THR A 379 33.16 7.61 -31.97
N LEU A 380 31.85 7.65 -32.27
CA LEU A 380 31.26 7.10 -33.49
C LEU A 380 31.70 5.65 -33.78
N ALA A 381 32.04 4.89 -32.73
CA ALA A 381 32.46 3.50 -32.85
C ALA A 381 31.28 2.60 -33.29
N ASN A 382 31.55 1.47 -33.95
CA ASN A 382 30.50 0.51 -34.34
C ASN A 382 30.07 -0.36 -33.15
N SER A 383 29.37 0.25 -32.20
CA SER A 383 28.62 -0.46 -31.18
C SER A 383 27.12 -0.27 -31.44
N PRO A 384 26.32 -1.35 -31.45
CA PRO A 384 24.86 -1.19 -31.54
C PRO A 384 24.37 -0.41 -30.32
N SER A 385 23.30 0.38 -30.51
CA SER A 385 22.62 1.02 -29.38
C SER A 385 22.02 -0.05 -28.46
N LEU A 386 22.44 -0.04 -27.19
CA LEU A 386 22.02 -1.00 -26.18
C LEU A 386 21.04 -0.40 -25.18
N ILE A 387 20.87 0.94 -25.15
CA ILE A 387 19.89 1.62 -24.28
C ILE A 387 18.48 0.98 -24.38
N PRO A 388 17.92 0.70 -25.58
CA PRO A 388 16.68 -0.05 -25.74
C PRO A 388 16.56 -1.33 -24.88
N LEU A 389 17.60 -2.15 -24.90
CA LEU A 389 17.67 -3.40 -24.17
C LEU A 389 17.76 -3.14 -22.66
N GLY A 390 18.60 -2.19 -22.26
CA GLY A 390 18.79 -1.82 -20.86
C GLY A 390 17.51 -1.31 -20.21
N ILE A 391 16.79 -0.42 -20.89
CA ILE A 391 15.49 0.09 -20.44
C ILE A 391 14.47 -1.03 -20.35
N THR A 392 14.41 -1.92 -21.33
CA THR A 392 13.45 -3.05 -21.33
C THR A 392 13.70 -3.96 -20.12
N ILE A 393 14.93 -4.40 -19.91
CA ILE A 393 15.30 -5.23 -18.76
C ILE A 393 15.02 -4.49 -17.45
N PHE A 394 15.35 -3.20 -17.38
CA PHE A 394 15.05 -2.38 -16.22
C PHE A 394 13.55 -2.34 -15.93
N VAL A 395 12.71 -2.04 -16.93
CA VAL A 395 11.26 -1.93 -16.77
C VAL A 395 10.64 -3.26 -16.33
N PHE A 396 11.03 -4.39 -16.93
CA PHE A 396 10.54 -5.70 -16.52
C PHE A 396 10.99 -6.10 -15.11
N THR A 397 12.25 -5.84 -14.75
CA THR A 397 12.75 -6.12 -13.40
C THR A 397 12.02 -5.29 -12.35
N GLN A 398 11.74 -4.01 -12.64
CA GLN A 398 10.99 -3.12 -11.75
C GLN A 398 9.51 -3.50 -11.65
N ALA A 399 8.87 -3.83 -12.77
CA ALA A 399 7.49 -4.33 -12.80
C ALA A 399 7.32 -5.55 -11.90
N TYR A 400 8.26 -6.49 -11.99
CA TYR A 400 8.28 -7.69 -11.15
C TYR A 400 8.44 -7.36 -9.66
N ILE A 401 9.32 -6.43 -9.30
CA ILE A 401 9.52 -6.00 -7.91
C ILE A 401 8.24 -5.41 -7.33
N ILE A 402 7.56 -4.54 -8.10
CA ILE A 402 6.30 -3.92 -7.69
C ILE A 402 5.20 -4.98 -7.54
N ALA A 403 5.07 -5.90 -8.51
CA ALA A 403 4.11 -7.02 -8.41
C ALA A 403 4.40 -7.93 -7.21
N SER A 404 5.66 -8.27 -6.96
CA SER A 404 6.04 -9.05 -5.78
C SER A 404 5.74 -8.31 -4.49
N ASN A 405 5.90 -6.99 -4.43
CA ASN A 405 5.53 -6.19 -3.26
C ASN A 405 4.02 -6.27 -3.01
N PHE A 406 3.23 -6.06 -4.06
CA PHE A 406 1.78 -6.11 -3.98
C PHE A 406 1.29 -7.48 -3.51
N SER A 407 1.79 -8.56 -4.12
CA SER A 407 1.48 -9.93 -3.73
C SER A 407 1.84 -10.22 -2.26
N SER A 408 3.01 -9.80 -1.78
CA SER A 408 3.41 -10.00 -0.38
C SER A 408 2.56 -9.17 0.58
N ALA A 409 2.22 -7.92 0.24
CA ALA A 409 1.36 -7.08 1.06
C ALA A 409 -0.07 -7.62 1.12
N PHE A 410 -0.58 -8.13 -0.01
CA PHE A 410 -1.89 -8.78 -0.08
C PHE A 410 -1.96 -10.04 0.79
N SER A 411 -0.96 -10.92 0.69
CA SER A 411 -0.89 -12.14 1.52
C SER A 411 -0.82 -11.80 3.02
N LEU A 412 -0.07 -10.75 3.39
CA LEU A 412 -0.02 -10.29 4.78
C LEU A 412 -1.38 -9.75 5.25
N ALA A 413 -2.07 -8.98 4.42
CA ALA A 413 -3.39 -8.45 4.74
C ALA A 413 -4.45 -9.57 4.89
N GLU A 414 -4.39 -10.58 4.04
CA GLU A 414 -5.24 -11.78 4.12
C GLU A 414 -5.01 -12.53 5.44
N ASN A 415 -3.75 -12.80 5.80
CA ASN A 415 -3.41 -13.44 7.06
C ASN A 415 -3.87 -12.62 8.28
N LEU A 416 -3.65 -11.30 8.29
CA LEU A 416 -4.14 -10.42 9.36
C LEU A 416 -5.68 -10.42 9.43
N SER A 417 -6.37 -10.53 8.29
CA SER A 417 -7.83 -10.60 8.27
C SER A 417 -8.34 -11.87 8.94
N ILE A 418 -7.72 -13.01 8.63
CA ILE A 418 -8.03 -14.30 9.25
C ILE A 418 -7.76 -14.27 10.76
N GLU A 419 -6.60 -13.74 11.17
CA GLU A 419 -6.22 -13.62 12.59
C GLU A 419 -7.19 -12.70 13.36
N LYS A 420 -7.59 -11.58 12.75
CA LYS A 420 -8.59 -10.68 13.31
C LYS A 420 -9.94 -11.37 13.50
N GLU A 421 -10.37 -12.17 12.53
CA GLU A 421 -11.63 -12.93 12.62
C GLU A 421 -11.56 -13.96 13.75
N SER A 422 -10.45 -14.68 13.91
CA SER A 422 -10.27 -15.60 15.04
C SER A 422 -10.31 -14.90 16.40
N MET A 423 -9.64 -13.74 16.53
CA MET A 423 -9.67 -12.96 17.78
C MET A 423 -11.07 -12.43 18.10
N LEU A 424 -11.85 -12.02 17.10
CA LEU A 424 -13.23 -11.58 17.30
C LEU A 424 -14.13 -12.73 17.79
N LEU A 425 -13.93 -13.94 17.27
CA LEU A 425 -14.65 -15.12 17.74
C LEU A 425 -14.30 -15.47 19.19
N GLU A 426 -13.01 -15.41 19.54
CA GLU A 426 -12.54 -15.65 20.91
C GLU A 426 -13.10 -14.60 21.89
N LEU A 427 -13.03 -13.31 21.53
CA LEU A 427 -13.63 -12.23 22.32
C LEU A 427 -15.13 -12.44 22.55
N LYS A 428 -15.86 -12.88 21.52
CA LYS A 428 -17.29 -13.17 21.65
C LYS A 428 -17.55 -14.33 22.61
N ASN A 429 -16.75 -15.39 22.54
CA ASN A 429 -16.86 -16.52 23.46
C ASN A 429 -16.55 -16.12 24.90
N ILE A 430 -15.50 -15.33 25.13
CA ILE A 430 -15.17 -14.80 26.46
C ILE A 430 -16.30 -13.92 26.98
N ASN A 431 -16.86 -13.03 26.15
CA ASN A 431 -17.94 -12.16 26.57
C ASN A 431 -19.21 -12.96 26.96
N ASN A 432 -19.61 -13.95 26.14
CA ASN A 432 -20.74 -14.82 26.47
C ASN A 432 -20.51 -15.60 27.78
N ASN A 433 -19.29 -16.11 27.99
CA ASN A 433 -18.93 -16.80 29.24
C ASN A 433 -18.98 -15.86 30.44
N LEU A 434 -18.53 -14.61 30.26
CA LEU A 434 -18.57 -13.59 31.30
C LEU A 434 -20.02 -13.21 31.63
N GLU A 435 -20.87 -13.01 30.62
CA GLU A 435 -22.29 -12.74 30.80
C GLU A 435 -22.98 -13.86 31.58
N SER A 436 -22.73 -15.13 31.21
CA SER A 436 -23.27 -16.28 31.94
C SER A 436 -22.76 -16.36 33.39
N MET A 437 -21.47 -16.03 33.61
CA MET A 437 -20.91 -15.99 34.97
C MET A 437 -21.51 -14.86 35.79
N VAL A 438 -21.71 -13.68 35.21
CA VAL A 438 -22.35 -12.53 35.85
C VAL A 438 -23.78 -12.88 36.22
N GLU A 439 -24.56 -13.44 35.29
CA GLU A 439 -25.94 -13.85 35.54
C GLU A 439 -26.03 -14.87 36.69
N LYS A 440 -25.17 -15.90 36.67
CA LYS A 440 -25.10 -16.88 37.76
C LYS A 440 -24.77 -16.21 39.10
N ARG A 441 -23.77 -15.33 39.13
CA ARG A 441 -23.39 -14.62 40.37
C ARG A 441 -24.50 -13.71 40.88
N THR A 442 -25.25 -13.07 39.98
CA THR A 442 -26.41 -12.25 40.35
C THR A 442 -27.51 -13.12 40.95
N GLN A 443 -27.79 -14.30 40.39
CA GLN A 443 -28.76 -15.25 40.96
C GLN A 443 -28.33 -15.79 42.32
N ASP A 444 -27.06 -16.19 42.46
CA ASP A 444 -26.49 -16.66 43.74
C ASP A 444 -26.59 -15.57 44.81
N LEU A 445 -26.28 -14.31 44.45
CA LEU A 445 -26.37 -13.17 45.35
C LEU A 445 -27.82 -12.89 45.76
N GLN A 446 -28.76 -12.92 44.82
CA GLN A 446 -30.17 -12.71 45.12
C GLN A 446 -30.70 -13.78 46.08
N SER A 447 -30.35 -15.04 45.85
CA SER A 447 -30.75 -16.16 46.72
C SER A 447 -30.20 -15.99 48.14
N ALA A 448 -28.93 -15.58 48.27
CA ALA A 448 -28.32 -15.31 49.57
C ALA A 448 -28.96 -14.10 50.28
N LEU A 449 -29.34 -13.06 49.53
CA LEU A 449 -30.07 -11.91 50.09
C LEU A 449 -31.45 -12.33 50.62
N ASP A 450 -32.19 -13.15 49.87
CA ASP A 450 -33.50 -13.64 50.27
C ASP A 450 -33.40 -14.54 51.53
N GLU A 451 -32.38 -15.40 51.60
CA GLU A 451 -32.10 -16.25 52.76
C GLU A 451 -31.74 -15.42 54.01
N MET A 452 -30.87 -14.41 53.84
CA MET A 452 -30.52 -13.48 54.92
C MET A 452 -31.74 -12.68 55.41
N ALA A 453 -32.61 -12.24 54.51
CA ALA A 453 -33.84 -11.54 54.87
C ALA A 453 -34.77 -12.45 55.70
N TYR A 454 -34.95 -13.71 55.29
CA TYR A 454 -35.77 -14.68 56.01
C TYR A 454 -35.25 -14.95 57.44
N MET A 455 -33.94 -15.22 57.59
CA MET A 455 -33.32 -15.45 58.90
C MET A 455 -33.40 -14.21 59.80
N SER A 456 -33.37 -13.00 59.23
CA SER A 456 -33.44 -11.77 60.03
C SER A 456 -34.85 -11.48 60.58
N MET A 457 -35.92 -12.09 60.03
CA MET A 457 -37.32 -11.82 60.40
C MET A 457 -37.96 -12.92 61.27
N THR A 458 -37.31 -14.08 61.41
CA THR A 458 -37.81 -15.21 62.19
C THR A 458 -37.02 -15.38 63.49
N ASP A 459 -37.63 -16.01 64.50
CA ASP A 459 -36.95 -16.41 65.73
C ASP A 459 -36.36 -17.81 65.57
N ASP A 460 -35.07 -17.96 65.83
CA ASP A 460 -34.31 -19.19 65.56
C ASP A 460 -34.86 -20.44 66.28
N LEU A 461 -35.40 -20.26 67.49
CA LEU A 461 -35.91 -21.38 68.29
C LEU A 461 -37.34 -21.75 67.90
N THR A 462 -38.22 -20.76 67.81
CA THR A 462 -39.68 -20.99 67.70
C THR A 462 -40.20 -20.93 66.27
N GLN A 463 -39.42 -20.41 65.32
CA GLN A 463 -39.81 -20.18 63.92
C GLN A 463 -41.04 -19.27 63.76
N LEU A 464 -41.40 -18.54 64.81
CA LEU A 464 -42.36 -17.44 64.76
C LEU A 464 -41.67 -16.17 64.23
N PRO A 465 -42.43 -15.18 63.74
CA PRO A 465 -41.96 -13.81 63.60
C PRO A 465 -41.20 -13.38 64.86
N ASN A 466 -39.97 -12.90 64.69
CA ASN A 466 -39.22 -12.36 65.83
C ASN A 466 -39.75 -10.97 66.21
N ARG A 467 -39.26 -10.43 67.34
CA ARG A 467 -39.63 -9.10 67.82
C ARG A 467 -39.59 -8.02 66.75
N ARG A 468 -38.59 -8.04 65.85
CA ARG A 468 -38.46 -7.03 64.79
C ARG A 468 -39.55 -7.19 63.74
N SER A 469 -39.85 -8.42 63.32
CA SER A 469 -40.91 -8.70 62.35
C SER A 469 -42.28 -8.30 62.91
N ILE A 470 -42.59 -8.68 64.15
CA ILE A 470 -43.93 -8.41 64.69
C ILE A 470 -44.16 -6.92 65.00
N ILE A 471 -43.11 -6.13 65.28
CA ILE A 471 -43.22 -4.66 65.35
C ILE A 471 -43.56 -4.09 63.97
N SER A 472 -42.93 -4.58 62.90
CA SER A 472 -43.25 -4.16 61.53
C SER A 472 -44.70 -4.49 61.17
N ASP A 473 -45.15 -5.69 61.50
CA ASP A 473 -46.53 -6.12 61.27
C ASP A 473 -47.52 -5.22 62.04
N LEU A 474 -47.18 -4.88 63.29
CA LEU A 474 -47.97 -4.00 64.16
C LEU A 474 -48.03 -2.55 63.63
N GLU A 475 -46.94 -2.02 63.08
CA GLU A 475 -46.93 -0.73 62.38
C GLU A 475 -47.80 -0.75 61.12
N ASP A 476 -47.76 -1.83 60.34
CA ASP A 476 -48.54 -1.95 59.12
C ASP A 476 -50.04 -2.08 59.41
N VAL A 477 -50.42 -2.84 60.44
CA VAL A 477 -51.80 -2.90 60.93
C VAL A 477 -52.27 -1.54 61.43
N ALA A 478 -51.43 -0.80 62.16
CA ALA A 478 -51.75 0.55 62.63
C ALA A 478 -51.96 1.55 61.49
N LYS A 479 -51.18 1.46 60.40
CA LYS A 479 -51.35 2.33 59.21
C LYS A 479 -52.69 2.14 58.51
N LEU A 480 -53.36 1.00 58.70
CA LEU A 480 -54.69 0.76 58.14
C LEU A 480 -55.79 1.61 58.81
N GLY A 481 -55.49 2.30 59.92
CA GLY A 481 -56.41 3.22 60.61
C GLY A 481 -57.61 2.50 61.24
N LYS A 482 -57.46 1.20 61.53
CA LYS A 482 -58.49 0.37 62.16
C LYS A 482 -58.12 0.09 63.60
N ARG A 483 -59.14 -0.09 64.43
CA ARG A 483 -58.96 -0.57 65.80
C ARG A 483 -58.45 -2.01 65.75
N PHE A 484 -57.45 -2.32 66.56
CA PHE A 484 -56.93 -3.66 66.72
C PHE A 484 -56.50 -3.88 68.16
N ILE A 485 -56.26 -5.14 68.52
CA ILE A 485 -55.96 -5.50 69.90
C ILE A 485 -54.60 -6.17 69.93
N ILE A 486 -53.82 -5.87 70.96
CA ILE A 486 -52.54 -6.53 71.18
C ILE A 486 -52.59 -7.28 72.50
N GLY A 487 -51.98 -8.45 72.53
CA GLY A 487 -51.83 -9.30 73.71
C GLY A 487 -50.36 -9.56 73.98
N LEU A 488 -49.88 -9.16 75.16
CA LEU A 488 -48.59 -9.61 75.65
C LEU A 488 -48.79 -10.88 76.45
N ILE A 489 -48.13 -11.95 76.04
CA ILE A 489 -48.27 -13.30 76.59
C ILE A 489 -46.95 -13.65 77.27
N ASP A 490 -47.02 -14.25 78.45
CA ASP A 490 -45.86 -14.82 79.13
C ASP A 490 -46.16 -16.20 79.68
N VAL A 491 -45.17 -17.09 79.58
CA VAL A 491 -45.27 -18.46 80.09
C VAL A 491 -45.07 -18.50 81.60
N ASP A 492 -46.10 -18.92 82.31
CA ASP A 492 -46.12 -18.90 83.76
C ASP A 492 -45.08 -19.86 84.36
N ASN A 493 -44.27 -19.34 85.29
CA ASN A 493 -43.24 -20.10 86.00
C ASN A 493 -42.23 -20.81 85.08
N PHE A 494 -41.96 -20.26 83.89
CA PHE A 494 -41.06 -20.89 82.92
C PHE A 494 -39.64 -21.10 83.47
N LYS A 495 -39.14 -20.19 84.31
CA LYS A 495 -37.89 -20.39 85.05
C LYS A 495 -37.91 -21.68 85.88
N SER A 496 -39.01 -21.98 86.56
CA SER A 496 -39.15 -23.23 87.34
C SER A 496 -39.18 -24.47 86.45
N ILE A 497 -39.71 -24.36 85.23
CA ILE A 497 -39.66 -25.43 84.23
C ILE A 497 -38.19 -25.68 83.82
N ASN A 498 -37.45 -24.61 83.50
CA ASN A 498 -36.02 -24.70 83.18
C ASN A 498 -35.18 -25.26 84.34
N ASP A 499 -35.44 -24.82 85.56
CA ASP A 499 -34.70 -25.25 86.75
C ASP A 499 -34.99 -26.72 87.10
N SER A 500 -36.20 -27.22 86.80
CA SER A 500 -36.63 -28.59 87.16
C SER A 500 -36.36 -29.63 86.07
N TYR A 501 -36.49 -29.25 84.80
CA TYR A 501 -36.41 -30.17 83.65
C TYR A 501 -35.23 -29.86 82.71
N GLY A 502 -34.49 -28.79 82.99
CA GLY A 502 -33.36 -28.32 82.19
C GLY A 502 -33.78 -27.45 81.00
N HIS A 503 -32.88 -26.55 80.58
CA HIS A 503 -33.12 -25.61 79.49
C HIS A 503 -33.60 -26.28 78.18
N LYS A 504 -33.07 -27.46 77.84
CA LYS A 504 -33.52 -28.21 76.64
C LYS A 504 -34.99 -28.64 76.69
N ALA A 505 -35.52 -28.91 77.88
CA ALA A 505 -36.93 -29.24 78.04
C ALA A 505 -37.80 -27.98 77.92
N GLY A 506 -37.36 -26.86 78.50
CA GLY A 506 -38.01 -25.56 78.32
C GLY A 506 -38.02 -25.10 76.85
N ASP A 507 -36.93 -25.27 76.11
CA ASP A 507 -36.85 -24.97 74.68
C ASP A 507 -37.86 -25.78 73.87
N ARG A 508 -37.99 -27.09 74.14
CA ARG A 508 -39.01 -27.94 73.49
C ARG A 508 -40.43 -27.51 73.84
N ALA A 509 -40.67 -27.08 75.09
CA ALA A 509 -41.95 -26.52 75.48
C ALA A 509 -42.27 -25.25 74.70
N LEU A 510 -41.33 -24.32 74.57
CA LEU A 510 -41.51 -23.10 73.78
C LEU A 510 -41.79 -23.41 72.30
N ILE A 511 -41.10 -24.39 71.70
CA ILE A 511 -41.36 -24.82 70.32
C ILE A 511 -42.80 -25.33 70.17
N ALA A 512 -43.20 -26.28 71.01
CA ALA A 512 -44.53 -26.89 70.95
C ALA A 512 -45.64 -25.87 71.24
N MET A 513 -45.43 -24.97 72.21
CA MET A 513 -46.35 -23.87 72.50
C MET A 513 -46.45 -22.90 71.33
N SER A 514 -45.34 -22.56 70.70
CA SER A 514 -45.31 -21.64 69.55
C SER A 514 -46.09 -22.20 68.36
N GLU A 515 -45.95 -23.50 68.08
CA GLU A 515 -46.71 -24.18 67.04
C GLU A 515 -48.21 -24.24 67.36
N ALA A 516 -48.56 -24.56 68.60
CA ALA A 516 -49.95 -24.55 69.06
C ALA A 516 -50.58 -23.15 69.00
N MET A 517 -49.85 -22.13 69.47
CA MET A 517 -50.25 -20.72 69.40
C MET A 517 -50.43 -20.26 67.96
N LYS A 518 -49.48 -20.56 67.07
CA LYS A 518 -49.56 -20.21 65.63
C LYS A 518 -50.78 -20.85 64.96
N THR A 519 -51.02 -22.13 65.26
CA THR A 519 -52.15 -22.88 64.69
C THR A 519 -53.49 -22.36 65.22
N TYR A 520 -53.57 -22.04 66.51
CA TYR A 520 -54.78 -21.49 67.12
C TYR A 520 -55.08 -20.07 66.63
N VAL A 521 -54.06 -19.22 66.52
CA VAL A 521 -54.20 -17.83 66.07
C VAL A 521 -54.61 -17.77 64.59
N GLY A 522 -54.02 -18.61 63.73
CA GLY A 522 -54.47 -18.79 62.35
C GLY A 522 -54.68 -17.48 61.58
N SER A 523 -55.89 -17.29 61.04
CA SER A 523 -56.27 -16.08 60.30
C SER A 523 -56.84 -14.95 61.17
N GLU A 524 -57.02 -15.18 62.47
CA GLU A 524 -57.60 -14.20 63.41
C GLU A 524 -56.59 -13.15 63.87
N GLY A 525 -55.29 -13.39 63.63
CA GLY A 525 -54.22 -12.51 64.08
C GLY A 525 -52.82 -12.94 63.66
N ILE A 526 -51.82 -12.29 64.26
CA ILE A 526 -50.39 -12.59 64.10
C ILE A 526 -49.81 -12.88 65.47
N ILE A 527 -48.98 -13.92 65.60
CA ILE A 527 -48.25 -14.21 66.83
C ILE A 527 -46.76 -14.31 66.55
N GLY A 528 -45.96 -13.68 67.42
CA GLY A 528 -44.52 -13.58 67.28
C GLY A 528 -43.85 -13.69 68.65
N ARG A 529 -42.59 -14.11 68.66
CA ARG A 529 -41.81 -14.19 69.90
C ARG A 529 -41.27 -12.81 70.26
N TRP A 530 -41.71 -12.29 71.40
CA TRP A 530 -41.35 -10.95 71.87
C TRP A 530 -40.00 -10.93 72.60
N GLY A 531 -39.69 -12.00 73.35
CA GLY A 531 -38.37 -12.22 73.96
C GLY A 531 -38.40 -13.35 74.96
N GLY A 532 -37.36 -14.19 75.04
CA GLY A 532 -37.27 -15.25 76.05
C GLY A 532 -38.51 -16.18 76.09
N GLU A 533 -39.35 -16.00 77.11
CA GLU A 533 -40.62 -16.72 77.35
C GLU A 533 -41.88 -15.89 77.04
N GLU A 534 -41.71 -14.74 76.39
CA GLU A 534 -42.76 -13.78 76.05
C GLU A 534 -43.13 -13.84 74.57
N PHE A 535 -44.42 -13.74 74.28
CA PHE A 535 -44.99 -13.66 72.95
C PHE A 535 -45.86 -12.43 72.80
N LEU A 536 -45.88 -11.86 71.60
CA LEU A 536 -46.80 -10.79 71.25
C LEU A 536 -47.83 -11.33 70.27
N LEU A 537 -49.10 -11.07 70.57
CA LEU A 537 -50.25 -11.40 69.77
C LEU A 537 -50.86 -10.11 69.23
N ILE A 538 -51.13 -10.07 67.94
CA ILE A 538 -51.91 -9.01 67.27
C ILE A 538 -53.21 -9.64 66.83
N LEU A 539 -54.33 -9.02 67.18
CA LEU A 539 -55.68 -9.51 66.98
C LEU A 539 -56.47 -8.51 66.13
N TYR A 540 -57.13 -9.01 65.09
CA TYR A 540 -57.90 -8.18 64.16
C TYR A 540 -59.33 -7.89 64.63
N GLN A 541 -59.71 -8.30 65.84
CA GLN A 541 -61.03 -8.02 66.40
C GLN A 541 -61.16 -6.54 66.84
N ASP A 542 -62.30 -5.94 66.52
CA ASP A 542 -62.61 -4.54 66.86
C ASP A 542 -63.06 -4.37 68.33
N GLN A 543 -63.65 -5.41 68.94
CA GLN A 543 -64.19 -5.38 70.29
C GLN A 543 -63.30 -6.12 71.27
N VAL A 544 -63.05 -5.50 72.42
CA VAL A 544 -62.13 -6.06 73.41
C VAL A 544 -62.71 -7.28 74.09
N GLU A 545 -64.03 -7.36 74.20
CA GLU A 545 -64.76 -8.51 74.73
C GLU A 545 -64.54 -9.75 73.86
N GLU A 546 -64.54 -9.59 72.53
CA GLU A 546 -64.29 -10.68 71.57
C GLU A 546 -62.84 -11.15 71.62
N ALA A 547 -61.88 -10.21 71.67
CA ALA A 547 -60.48 -10.56 71.86
C ALA A 547 -60.20 -11.17 73.23
N MET A 548 -60.94 -10.78 74.27
CA MET A 548 -60.84 -11.34 75.60
C MET A 548 -61.27 -12.81 75.60
N ILE A 549 -62.38 -13.12 74.92
CA ILE A 549 -62.87 -14.50 74.72
C ILE A 549 -61.86 -15.30 73.91
N PHE A 550 -61.32 -14.73 72.82
CA PHE A 550 -60.33 -15.39 71.99
C PHE A 550 -59.04 -15.71 72.74
N ALA A 551 -58.52 -14.73 73.49
CA ALA A 551 -57.32 -14.87 74.30
C ALA A 551 -57.52 -15.85 75.46
N ASP A 552 -58.68 -15.85 76.10
CA ASP A 552 -58.98 -16.83 77.15
C ASP A 552 -59.11 -18.25 76.57
N GLY A 553 -59.70 -18.39 75.38
CA GLY A 553 -59.70 -19.65 74.63
C GLY A 553 -58.29 -20.12 74.27
N LEU A 554 -57.39 -19.22 73.85
CA LEU A 554 -55.98 -19.54 73.62
C LEU A 554 -55.29 -20.00 74.91
N ARG A 555 -55.56 -19.32 76.03
CA ARG A 555 -55.04 -19.72 77.35
C ARG A 555 -55.52 -21.10 77.76
N GLU A 556 -56.82 -21.39 77.63
CA GLU A 556 -57.38 -22.71 77.94
C GLU A 556 -56.82 -23.79 77.03
N HIS A 557 -56.68 -23.48 75.73
CA HIS A 557 -56.07 -24.39 74.77
C HIS A 557 -54.66 -24.78 75.21
N ILE A 558 -53.81 -23.79 75.53
CA ILE A 558 -52.44 -24.04 75.99
C ILE A 558 -52.41 -24.78 77.34
N ALA A 559 -53.27 -24.41 78.29
CA ALA A 559 -53.35 -25.07 79.59
C ALA A 559 -53.82 -26.54 79.49
N GLY A 560 -54.57 -26.88 78.43
CA GLY A 560 -55.04 -28.23 78.13
C GLY A 560 -54.04 -29.11 77.38
N LEU A 561 -52.92 -28.56 76.92
CA LEU A 561 -51.88 -29.33 76.22
C LEU A 561 -50.98 -30.09 77.21
N THR A 562 -50.66 -31.32 76.86
CA THR A 562 -49.63 -32.12 77.53
C THR A 562 -48.32 -32.00 76.77
N PHE A 563 -47.29 -31.50 77.43
CA PHE A 563 -45.97 -31.34 76.83
C PHE A 563 -45.09 -32.54 77.16
N GLU A 564 -44.53 -33.16 76.13
CA GLU A 564 -43.70 -34.35 76.29
C GLU A 564 -42.48 -34.05 77.19
N ALA A 565 -42.25 -34.89 78.20
CA ALA A 565 -41.20 -34.75 79.22
C ALA A 565 -41.37 -33.61 80.26
N ILE A 566 -42.55 -32.99 80.36
CA ILE A 566 -42.92 -32.07 81.45
C ILE A 566 -44.24 -32.53 82.07
N ASP A 567 -44.19 -33.10 83.29
CA ASP A 567 -45.36 -33.64 84.01
C ASP A 567 -46.21 -32.55 84.71
N VAL A 568 -46.07 -31.29 84.28
CA VAL A 568 -46.80 -30.14 84.84
C VAL A 568 -47.52 -29.42 83.71
N SER A 569 -48.79 -29.04 83.93
CA SER A 569 -49.53 -28.20 83.00
C SER A 569 -48.84 -26.84 82.85
N ILE A 570 -48.45 -26.49 81.63
CA ILE A 570 -47.89 -25.18 81.33
C ILE A 570 -49.05 -24.21 81.10
N THR A 571 -49.05 -23.10 81.81
CA THR A 571 -50.07 -22.07 81.66
C THR A 571 -49.46 -20.78 81.14
N ILE A 572 -50.30 -19.93 80.57
CA ILE A 572 -49.90 -18.60 80.11
C ILE A 572 -50.76 -17.55 80.78
N THR A 573 -50.15 -16.40 81.04
CA THR A 573 -50.89 -15.19 81.41
C THR A 573 -50.87 -14.25 80.20
N ILE A 574 -52.00 -13.61 79.91
CA ILE A 574 -52.14 -12.70 78.76
C ILE A 574 -52.63 -11.33 79.23
N GLY A 575 -51.89 -10.27 78.90
CA GLY A 575 -52.31 -8.89 79.08
C GLY A 575 -52.74 -8.28 77.75
N LEU A 576 -53.99 -7.85 77.64
CA LEU A 576 -54.58 -7.25 76.44
C LEU A 576 -54.66 -5.74 76.54
N SER A 577 -54.36 -5.07 75.43
CA SER A 577 -54.54 -3.63 75.25
C SER A 577 -55.19 -3.34 73.92
N VAL A 578 -56.04 -2.31 73.91
CA VAL A 578 -56.73 -1.84 72.70
C VAL A 578 -55.89 -0.76 72.05
N CYS A 579 -55.58 -0.94 70.78
CA CYS A 579 -54.94 0.08 69.96
C CYS A 579 -55.95 0.81 69.06
N GLU A 580 -55.94 2.12 69.16
CA GLU A 580 -56.79 3.05 68.40
C GLU A 580 -55.89 4.19 67.88
N ASP A 581 -56.25 4.81 66.76
CA ASP A 581 -55.45 5.80 65.99
C ASP A 581 -54.80 6.95 66.78
N ARG A 582 -55.24 7.21 68.02
CA ARG A 582 -54.77 8.32 68.86
C ARG A 582 -53.70 7.93 69.87
N LEU A 583 -53.36 6.64 69.99
CA LEU A 583 -52.39 6.13 70.95
C LEU A 583 -51.11 5.69 70.24
N SER A 584 -49.95 5.90 70.86
CA SER A 584 -48.71 5.35 70.34
C SER A 584 -48.67 3.84 70.57
N LEU A 585 -48.00 3.11 69.67
CA LEU A 585 -47.82 1.67 69.79
C LEU A 585 -47.07 1.28 71.07
N ASP A 586 -46.06 2.06 71.46
CA ASP A 586 -45.37 1.91 72.74
C ASP A 586 -46.32 2.05 73.93
N TYR A 587 -47.28 2.98 73.86
CA TYR A 587 -48.30 3.13 74.89
C TYR A 587 -49.19 1.88 74.96
N CYS A 588 -49.68 1.38 73.82
CA CYS A 588 -50.45 0.14 73.80
C CYS A 588 -49.70 -1.02 74.44
N ILE A 589 -48.42 -1.21 74.09
CA ILE A 589 -47.59 -2.32 74.57
C ILE A 589 -47.38 -2.20 76.07
N ASN A 590 -47.10 -0.99 76.58
CA ASN A 590 -46.97 -0.75 78.02
C ASN A 590 -48.27 -1.05 78.77
N GLN A 591 -49.43 -0.69 78.21
CA GLN A 591 -50.72 -1.03 78.80
C GLN A 591 -50.97 -2.56 78.82
N ALA A 592 -50.58 -3.27 77.76
CA ALA A 592 -50.66 -4.73 77.71
C ALA A 592 -49.73 -5.37 78.75
N ASP A 593 -48.52 -4.85 78.91
CA ASP A 593 -47.56 -5.30 79.93
C ASP A 593 -48.08 -5.06 81.36
N GLU A 594 -48.66 -3.89 81.64
CA GLU A 594 -49.30 -3.64 82.94
C GLU A 594 -50.43 -4.63 83.23
N ALA A 595 -51.26 -4.93 82.23
CA ALA A 595 -52.33 -5.91 82.35
C ALA A 595 -51.78 -7.33 82.59
N LEU A 596 -50.72 -7.70 81.88
CA LEU A 596 -50.02 -8.98 82.03
C LEU A 596 -49.43 -9.10 83.45
N TYR A 597 -48.75 -8.06 83.93
CA TYR A 597 -48.18 -7.99 85.27
C TYR A 597 -49.25 -8.16 86.35
N LEU A 598 -50.40 -7.48 86.20
CA LEU A 598 -51.55 -7.66 87.10
C LEU A 598 -52.10 -9.09 87.06
N GLY A 599 -52.16 -9.71 85.88
CA GLY A 599 -52.53 -11.13 85.72
C GLY A 599 -51.57 -12.05 86.48
N LYS A 600 -50.26 -11.83 86.36
CA LYS A 600 -49.25 -12.63 87.07
C LYS A 600 -49.37 -12.51 88.59
N ARG A 601 -49.63 -11.31 89.11
CA ARG A 601 -49.81 -11.08 90.57
C ARG A 601 -51.11 -11.68 91.11
N ASN A 602 -52.16 -11.74 90.29
CA ASN A 602 -53.47 -12.23 90.69
C ASN A 602 -53.64 -13.75 90.53
N GLY A 603 -52.54 -14.51 90.56
CA GLY A 603 -52.57 -15.98 90.55
C GLY A 603 -52.22 -16.64 89.22
N ARG A 604 -51.77 -15.88 88.20
CA ARG A 604 -51.36 -16.40 86.88
C ARG A 604 -52.51 -17.13 86.15
N ASN A 605 -52.22 -17.81 85.02
CA ASN A 605 -53.17 -18.55 84.20
C ASN A 605 -54.49 -17.78 83.99
N GLN A 606 -54.38 -16.54 83.53
CA GLN A 606 -55.54 -15.68 83.32
C GLN A 606 -55.26 -14.65 82.24
N CYS A 607 -56.33 -14.13 81.66
CA CYS A 607 -56.26 -13.07 80.69
C CYS A 607 -56.82 -11.78 81.34
N ARG A 608 -56.11 -10.66 81.18
CA ARG A 608 -56.48 -9.35 81.75
C ARG A 608 -56.46 -8.29 80.68
N GLN A 609 -57.39 -7.36 80.76
CA GLN A 609 -57.38 -6.16 79.95
C GLN A 609 -56.80 -4.98 80.75
N ALA A 610 -56.04 -4.12 80.09
CA ALA A 610 -55.62 -2.84 80.63
C ALA A 610 -56.85 -1.99 81.00
N LYS A 611 -56.86 -1.42 82.21
CA LYS A 611 -57.91 -0.47 82.60
C LYS A 611 -57.67 0.86 81.87
N ARG A 612 -58.74 1.40 81.27
CA ARG A 612 -58.72 2.72 80.64
C ARG A 612 -58.38 3.83 81.63
#